data_AF-A0A3C1NLV0-F1
#
_entry.id   AF-A0A3C1NLV0-F1
#
_cell.length_a   1.000
_cell.length_b   1.000
_cell.length_c   1.000
_cell.angle_alpha   90.00
_cell.angle_beta   90.00
_cell.angle_gamma   90.00
#
_symmetry.space_group_name_H-M   'P 1'
#
loop_
_entity.id
_entity.type
_entity.pdbx_description
1 polymer ?
#
loop_
_entity_poly.entity_id
_entity_poly.type
_entity_poly.pdbx_seq_one_letter_code
_entity_poly.pdbx_strand_id
1 'polypeptide(L)'
;MRQHGAIQVNTPDGSLKLFPLIDKSDVVDNMEDSILNHQKWMGAVYYKLLMHRLGERKIYTLLGYDENDSRSNKKIIEVLEFVQGEPRFGARIFRFPNNSLKASTPARYIMEFKKDAGPRLTYDDELGMIIMEHLVSETNEPAKKYTLVGDGDYEGFRWANGKWVYVSKIFNEVTPEGKAPVPQPIRDDKG
;
A
#
# COMPACT_ATOMS: atom_id res chain seq x y z
N MET A 1 1.41 10.19 -16.29
CA MET A 1 0.28 9.80 -17.17
C MET A 1 -0.98 9.95 -16.34
N ARG A 2 -2.07 10.51 -16.88
CA ARG A 2 -3.32 10.64 -16.09
C ARG A 2 -4.09 9.34 -16.12
N GLN A 3 -4.50 8.88 -14.94
CA GLN A 3 -5.31 7.68 -14.82
C GLN A 3 -6.79 8.01 -14.97
N HIS A 4 -7.54 7.06 -15.53
CA HIS A 4 -8.98 7.14 -15.66
C HIS A 4 -9.59 5.88 -15.06
N GLY A 5 -10.64 6.04 -14.27
CA GLY A 5 -11.33 4.93 -13.66
C GLY A 5 -12.79 5.26 -13.37
N ALA A 6 -13.54 4.24 -12.97
CA ALA A 6 -14.89 4.41 -12.48
C ALA A 6 -15.19 3.36 -11.41
N ILE A 7 -16.07 3.70 -10.47
CA ILE A 7 -16.66 2.76 -9.53
C ILE A 7 -18.09 2.51 -9.96
N GLN A 8 -18.43 1.27 -10.27
CA GLN A 8 -19.80 0.82 -10.46
C GLN A 8 -20.31 0.17 -9.17
N VAL A 9 -21.38 0.71 -8.61
CA VAL A 9 -22.01 0.16 -7.41
C VAL A 9 -22.89 -1.02 -7.79
N ASN A 10 -22.81 -2.10 -7.01
CA ASN A 10 -23.73 -3.22 -7.12
C ASN A 10 -25.10 -2.82 -6.52
N THR A 11 -26.03 -2.46 -7.39
CA THR A 11 -27.41 -2.10 -7.06
C THR A 11 -28.31 -3.34 -7.16
N PRO A 12 -29.21 -3.60 -6.19
CA PRO A 12 -30.05 -4.81 -6.20
C PRO A 12 -30.99 -4.91 -7.41
N ASP A 13 -31.41 -3.77 -7.95
CA ASP A 13 -32.30 -3.66 -9.12
C ASP A 13 -31.53 -3.63 -10.46
N GLY A 14 -30.20 -3.72 -10.43
CA GLY A 14 -29.35 -3.64 -11.61
C GLY A 14 -29.24 -2.24 -12.23
N SER A 15 -29.80 -1.22 -11.57
CA SER A 15 -29.71 0.17 -12.05
C SER A 15 -28.25 0.64 -12.11
N LEU A 16 -27.88 1.38 -13.17
CA LEU A 16 -26.53 1.90 -13.28
C LEU A 16 -26.30 3.01 -12.24
N LYS A 17 -25.41 2.75 -11.27
CA LYS A 17 -24.88 3.76 -10.37
C LYS A 17 -23.35 3.80 -10.49
N LEU A 18 -22.86 4.82 -11.18
CA LEU A 18 -21.44 4.96 -11.54
C LEU A 18 -20.85 6.25 -10.99
N PHE A 19 -19.65 6.14 -10.41
CA PHE A 19 -18.86 7.29 -9.99
C PHE A 19 -17.60 7.37 -10.86
N PRO A 20 -17.43 8.41 -11.69
CA PRO A 20 -16.20 8.61 -12.44
C PRO A 20 -15.07 8.99 -11.48
N LEU A 21 -13.90 8.38 -11.65
CA LEU A 21 -12.69 8.71 -10.90
C LEU A 21 -11.85 9.71 -11.71
N ILE A 22 -11.76 10.92 -11.19
CA ILE A 22 -11.01 12.03 -11.80
C ILE A 22 -9.67 12.14 -11.09
N ASP A 23 -8.60 11.76 -11.78
CA ASP A 23 -7.24 11.85 -11.28
C ASP A 23 -6.82 13.31 -11.09
N LYS A 24 -6.51 13.67 -9.84
CA LYS A 24 -6.03 14.99 -9.42
C LYS A 24 -4.66 14.91 -8.73
N SER A 25 -3.89 13.85 -9.01
CA SER A 25 -2.59 13.59 -8.38
C SER A 25 -1.59 14.74 -8.53
N ASP A 26 -1.66 15.47 -9.65
CA ASP A 26 -0.76 16.59 -9.95
C ASP A 26 -1.05 17.89 -9.18
N VAL A 27 -2.24 18.01 -8.56
CA VAL A 27 -2.74 19.31 -8.02
C VAL A 27 -3.18 19.26 -6.57
N VAL A 28 -3.30 18.08 -5.97
CA VAL A 28 -3.63 17.94 -4.55
C VAL A 28 -2.34 17.90 -3.75
N ASP A 29 -2.11 18.95 -2.96
CA ASP A 29 -1.02 18.98 -2.00
C ASP A 29 -1.27 17.99 -0.85
N ASN A 30 -0.18 17.50 -0.24
CA ASN A 30 -0.22 16.61 0.92
C ASN A 30 -1.14 15.38 0.70
N MET A 31 -0.89 14.66 -0.40
CA MET A 31 -1.69 13.50 -0.79
C MET A 31 -1.78 12.44 0.30
N GLU A 32 -0.74 12.23 1.11
CA GLU A 32 -0.78 11.26 2.22
C GLU A 32 -1.83 11.59 3.28
N ASP A 33 -2.16 12.87 3.46
CA ASP A 33 -3.04 13.37 4.52
C ASP A 33 -4.43 13.78 4.05
N SER A 34 -4.65 13.88 2.74
CA SER A 34 -5.91 14.37 2.19
C SER A 34 -6.99 13.28 2.12
N ILE A 35 -8.18 13.57 2.67
CA ILE A 35 -9.38 12.74 2.44
C ILE A 35 -10.08 13.29 1.20
N LEU A 36 -10.26 12.44 0.19
CA LEU A 36 -10.68 12.83 -1.15
C LEU A 36 -11.97 12.10 -1.56
N ASN A 37 -12.64 12.61 -2.58
CA ASN A 37 -13.79 11.95 -3.21
C ASN A 37 -13.41 11.51 -4.63
N HIS A 38 -14.35 10.91 -5.35
CA HIS A 38 -14.13 10.47 -6.73
C HIS A 38 -13.71 11.58 -7.71
N GLN A 39 -14.00 12.86 -7.42
CA GLN A 39 -13.64 13.99 -8.29
C GLN A 39 -12.21 14.52 -8.04
N LYS A 40 -11.57 14.04 -6.97
CA LYS A 40 -10.19 14.37 -6.60
C LYS A 40 -9.41 13.09 -6.29
N TRP A 41 -9.63 12.03 -7.05
CA TRP A 41 -9.02 10.74 -6.82
C TRP A 41 -7.50 10.78 -7.05
N MET A 42 -6.74 10.00 -6.27
CA MET A 42 -5.34 9.74 -6.55
C MET A 42 -5.25 8.58 -7.54
N GLY A 43 -4.84 8.87 -8.77
CA GLY A 43 -4.74 7.89 -9.84
C GLY A 43 -3.87 6.70 -9.46
N ALA A 44 -4.44 5.49 -9.45
CA ALA A 44 -3.72 4.24 -9.23
C ALA A 44 -4.39 3.04 -9.90
N VAL A 45 -3.59 2.09 -10.37
CA VAL A 45 -4.06 0.76 -10.78
C VAL A 45 -4.10 -0.11 -9.52
N TYR A 46 -5.31 -0.42 -9.05
CA TYR A 46 -5.50 -1.24 -7.87
C TYR A 46 -5.46 -2.73 -8.20
N TYR A 47 -4.54 -3.47 -7.59
CA TYR A 47 -4.30 -4.89 -7.86
C TYR A 47 -4.72 -5.83 -6.71
N LYS A 48 -5.01 -5.29 -5.52
CA LYS A 48 -5.57 -6.05 -4.39
C LYS A 48 -6.60 -5.17 -3.66
N LEU A 49 -7.71 -5.80 -3.26
CA LEU A 49 -8.75 -5.18 -2.45
C LEU A 49 -9.05 -6.09 -1.26
N LEU A 50 -9.00 -5.52 -0.06
CA LEU A 50 -9.27 -6.20 1.20
C LEU A 50 -10.49 -5.54 1.84
N MET A 51 -11.55 -6.31 2.13
CA MET A 51 -12.76 -5.78 2.75
C MET A 51 -12.80 -6.14 4.23
N HIS A 52 -12.87 -5.13 5.08
CA HIS A 52 -13.08 -5.25 6.52
C HIS A 52 -14.43 -4.65 6.91
N ARG A 53 -15.06 -5.23 7.93
CA ARG A 53 -16.28 -4.68 8.54
C ARG A 53 -15.98 -4.05 9.88
N LEU A 54 -16.40 -2.80 10.06
CA LEU A 54 -16.41 -2.09 11.35
C LEU A 54 -17.84 -1.78 11.74
N GLY A 55 -18.45 -2.70 12.49
CA GLY A 55 -19.90 -2.73 12.69
C GLY A 55 -20.60 -2.91 11.34
N GLU A 56 -21.50 -1.98 11.00
CA GLU A 56 -22.22 -1.98 9.73
C GLU A 56 -21.42 -1.38 8.57
N ARG A 57 -20.33 -0.66 8.87
CA ARG A 57 -19.51 0.01 7.86
C ARG A 57 -18.60 -1.00 7.18
N LYS A 58 -18.60 -1.01 5.85
CA LYS A 58 -17.60 -1.71 5.04
C LYS A 58 -16.46 -0.74 4.72
N ILE A 59 -15.25 -1.17 4.98
CA ILE A 59 -14.03 -0.45 4.65
C ILE A 59 -13.22 -1.33 3.69
N TYR A 60 -12.80 -0.75 2.59
CA TYR A 60 -11.97 -1.40 1.59
C TYR A 60 -10.56 -0.84 1.70
N THR A 61 -9.57 -1.69 1.90
CA THR A 61 -8.16 -1.33 1.74
C THR A 61 -7.71 -1.76 0.35
N LEU A 62 -7.17 -0.83 -0.41
CA LEU A 62 -6.75 -1.02 -1.79
C LEU A 62 -5.23 -0.94 -1.85
N LEU A 63 -4.59 -1.92 -2.48
CA LEU A 63 -3.19 -1.84 -2.85
C LEU A 63 -3.10 -1.41 -4.31
N GLY A 64 -2.44 -0.27 -4.53
CA GLY A 64 -2.36 0.39 -5.83
C GLY A 64 -0.94 0.59 -6.32
N TYR A 65 -0.82 0.77 -7.63
CA TYR A 65 0.41 1.16 -8.31
C TYR A 65 0.17 2.40 -9.18
N ASP A 66 1.09 3.35 -9.10
CA ASP A 66 1.11 4.57 -9.90
C ASP A 66 2.53 4.74 -10.46
N GLU A 67 2.62 4.96 -11.78
CA GLU A 67 3.90 5.20 -12.44
C GLU A 67 4.52 6.57 -12.10
N ASN A 68 3.78 7.45 -11.43
CA ASN A 68 4.20 8.77 -10.99
C ASN A 68 4.85 9.63 -12.12
N ASP A 69 6.18 9.59 -12.27
CA ASP A 69 6.94 10.39 -13.24
C ASP A 69 8.09 9.59 -13.91
N SER A 70 9.00 10.27 -14.61
CA SER A 70 10.11 9.62 -15.32
C SER A 70 11.21 9.06 -14.40
N ARG A 71 11.21 9.40 -13.10
CA ARG A 71 12.29 9.07 -12.15
C ARG A 71 11.84 8.11 -11.06
N SER A 72 10.57 8.11 -10.68
CA SER A 72 10.06 7.26 -9.61
C SER A 72 8.71 6.63 -9.96
N ASN A 73 8.35 5.60 -9.20
CA ASN A 73 7.03 5.00 -9.15
C ASN A 73 6.49 5.06 -7.72
N LYS A 74 5.19 4.84 -7.54
CA LYS A 74 4.50 4.80 -6.25
C LYS A 74 3.72 3.50 -6.11
N LYS A 75 3.81 2.91 -4.92
CA LYS A 75 2.89 1.87 -4.42
C LYS A 75 2.08 2.46 -3.29
N ILE A 76 0.77 2.25 -3.29
CA ILE A 76 -0.17 3.00 -2.44
C ILE A 76 -1.02 2.02 -1.63
N ILE A 77 -1.21 2.31 -0.34
CA ILE A 77 -2.25 1.70 0.48
C ILE A 77 -3.33 2.74 0.69
N GLU A 78 -4.42 2.62 -0.07
CA GLU A 78 -5.55 3.53 -0.03
C GLU A 78 -6.70 2.92 0.76
N VAL A 79 -7.49 3.76 1.40
CA VAL A 79 -8.74 3.33 2.05
C VAL A 79 -9.91 3.86 1.25
N LEU A 80 -10.82 2.99 0.83
CA LEU A 80 -12.09 3.36 0.22
C LEU A 80 -13.24 3.00 1.17
N GLU A 81 -14.13 3.95 1.38
CA GLU A 81 -15.40 3.72 2.06
C GLU A 81 -16.52 4.47 1.32
N PHE A 82 -17.76 4.09 1.58
CA PHE A 82 -18.92 4.81 1.05
C PHE A 82 -19.58 5.59 2.18
N VAL A 83 -19.64 6.92 2.04
CA VAL A 83 -20.29 7.82 3.00
C VAL A 83 -21.45 8.49 2.31
N GLN A 84 -22.65 8.33 2.88
CA GLN A 84 -23.89 8.81 2.26
C GLN A 84 -24.07 8.30 0.82
N GLY A 85 -23.55 7.10 0.54
CA GLY A 85 -23.65 6.46 -0.77
C GLY A 85 -22.63 6.93 -1.82
N GLU A 86 -21.69 7.81 -1.46
CA GLU A 86 -20.60 8.27 -2.33
C GLU A 86 -19.24 7.72 -1.89
N PRO A 87 -18.33 7.41 -2.83
CA PRO A 87 -16.98 6.93 -2.53
C PRO A 87 -16.10 8.03 -1.91
N ARG A 88 -15.49 7.69 -0.78
CA ARG A 88 -14.50 8.49 -0.06
C ARG A 88 -13.18 7.73 0.02
N PHE A 89 -12.10 8.40 -0.38
CA PHE A 89 -10.74 7.90 -0.40
C PHE A 89 -9.92 8.50 0.74
N GLY A 90 -9.22 7.67 1.48
CA GLY A 90 -8.40 8.02 2.64
C GLY A 90 -9.18 7.92 3.95
N ALA A 91 -8.53 7.38 4.98
CA ALA A 91 -9.08 7.31 6.33
C ALA A 91 -7.95 7.32 7.38
N ARG A 92 -8.20 7.94 8.55
CA ARG A 92 -7.25 8.04 9.68
C ARG A 92 -7.19 6.74 10.49
N ILE A 93 -6.92 5.62 9.81
CA ILE A 93 -6.88 4.28 10.41
C ILE A 93 -5.47 3.66 10.39
N PHE A 94 -4.47 4.35 9.83
CA PHE A 94 -3.07 3.97 9.94
C PHE A 94 -2.51 4.43 11.29
N ARG A 95 -1.91 3.51 12.04
CA ARG A 95 -1.33 3.76 13.36
C ARG A 95 0.15 3.41 13.37
N PHE A 96 0.98 4.44 13.52
CA PHE A 96 2.40 4.28 13.78
C PHE A 96 2.69 4.36 15.29
N PRO A 97 3.76 3.71 15.77
CA PRO A 97 4.24 3.89 17.14
C PRO A 97 4.55 5.35 17.44
N ASN A 98 4.24 5.81 18.66
CA ASN A 98 4.38 7.21 19.09
C ASN A 98 5.82 7.77 18.98
N ASN A 99 6.83 6.89 18.90
CA ASN A 99 8.26 7.25 18.84
C ASN A 99 8.83 7.17 17.42
N SER A 100 7.98 6.96 16.41
CA SER A 100 8.40 6.97 15.01
C SER A 100 8.49 8.40 14.46
N LEU A 101 9.41 8.64 13.52
CA LEU A 101 9.49 9.89 12.74
C LEU A 101 8.19 10.17 11.95
N LYS A 102 7.28 9.19 11.85
CA LYS A 102 5.95 9.28 11.23
C LYS A 102 4.85 9.37 12.29
N ALA A 103 4.94 10.34 13.21
CA ALA A 103 3.95 10.55 14.27
C ALA A 103 2.55 10.99 13.77
N SER A 104 2.41 11.30 12.47
CA SER A 104 1.10 11.54 11.85
C SER A 104 0.36 10.21 11.60
N THR A 105 -0.96 10.25 11.73
CA THR A 105 -1.84 9.17 11.23
C THR A 105 -2.26 9.54 9.81
N PRO A 106 -1.53 9.12 8.76
CA PRO A 106 -1.86 9.52 7.40
C PRO A 106 -3.24 8.97 7.00
N ALA A 107 -3.84 9.58 5.99
CA ALA A 107 -5.09 9.11 5.39
C ALA A 107 -4.85 7.92 4.45
N ARG A 108 -3.64 7.83 3.87
CA ARG A 108 -3.16 6.76 3.00
C ARG A 108 -1.65 6.59 3.14
N TYR A 109 -1.14 5.42 2.82
CA TYR A 109 0.31 5.20 2.76
C TYR A 109 0.80 5.33 1.32
N ILE A 110 1.83 6.14 1.09
CA ILE A 110 2.48 6.27 -0.23
C ILE A 110 3.93 5.82 -0.09
N MET A 111 4.28 4.79 -0.86
CA MET A 111 5.62 4.25 -0.98
C MET A 111 6.19 4.65 -2.33
N GLU A 112 6.92 5.76 -2.38
CA GLU A 112 7.61 6.24 -3.58
C GLU A 112 9.05 5.71 -3.63
N PHE A 113 9.46 5.19 -4.79
CA PHE A 113 10.74 4.52 -4.99
C PHE A 113 11.31 4.75 -6.40
N LYS A 114 12.60 4.46 -6.58
CA LYS A 114 13.31 4.54 -7.86
C LYS A 114 12.61 3.75 -8.97
N LYS A 115 12.50 4.32 -10.17
CA LYS A 115 11.72 3.78 -11.30
C LYS A 115 11.87 2.26 -11.49
N ASP A 116 13.10 1.75 -11.47
CA ASP A 116 13.39 0.35 -11.80
C ASP A 116 13.61 -0.57 -10.59
N ALA A 117 13.36 -0.10 -9.37
CA ALA A 117 13.67 -0.88 -8.16
C ALA A 117 12.61 -1.94 -7.79
N GLY A 118 11.35 -1.69 -8.12
CA GLY A 118 10.25 -2.66 -7.91
C GLY A 118 10.04 -3.23 -6.49
N PRO A 119 10.28 -2.51 -5.38
CA PRO A 119 10.17 -3.03 -4.01
C PRO A 119 8.78 -3.58 -3.69
N ARG A 120 8.70 -4.59 -2.82
CA ARG A 120 7.43 -5.30 -2.56
C ARG A 120 6.39 -4.45 -1.80
N LEU A 121 5.12 -4.58 -2.20
CA LEU A 121 3.93 -4.23 -1.41
C LEU A 121 2.88 -5.28 -1.73
N THR A 122 2.41 -6.04 -0.75
CA THR A 122 1.41 -7.10 -0.95
C THR A 122 0.62 -7.32 0.32
N TYR A 123 -0.45 -8.12 0.25
CA TYR A 123 -1.08 -8.70 1.41
C TYR A 123 -0.72 -10.17 1.50
N ASP A 124 -0.29 -10.60 2.68
CA ASP A 124 -0.03 -12.00 3.00
C ASP A 124 -1.24 -12.56 3.77
N ASP A 125 -1.91 -13.53 3.14
CA ASP A 125 -3.14 -14.10 3.68
C ASP A 125 -2.87 -15.03 4.89
N GLU A 126 -1.66 -15.60 5.03
CA GLU A 126 -1.29 -16.46 6.16
C GLU A 126 -0.96 -15.63 7.41
N LEU A 127 -0.19 -14.56 7.23
CA LEU A 127 0.15 -13.61 8.30
C LEU A 127 -1.00 -12.66 8.62
N GLY A 128 -1.95 -12.48 7.69
CA GLY A 128 -3.03 -11.51 7.83
C GLY A 128 -2.53 -10.08 7.84
N MET A 129 -1.51 -9.77 7.05
CA MET A 129 -0.76 -8.52 7.10
C MET A 129 -0.49 -7.95 5.70
N ILE A 130 -0.48 -6.63 5.61
CA ILE A 130 0.12 -5.95 4.46
C ILE A 130 1.64 -5.95 4.68
N ILE A 131 2.38 -6.54 3.76
CA ILE A 131 3.83 -6.67 3.78
C ILE A 131 4.42 -5.69 2.78
N MET A 132 5.40 -4.91 3.20
CA MET A 132 6.14 -3.99 2.34
C MET A 132 7.62 -4.04 2.64
N GLU A 133 8.43 -3.87 1.61
CA GLU A 133 9.87 -3.86 1.74
C GLU A 133 10.32 -2.51 2.33
N HIS A 134 11.31 -2.55 3.22
CA HIS A 134 11.92 -1.35 3.74
C HIS A 134 12.73 -0.65 2.65
N LEU A 135 12.67 0.68 2.62
CA LEU A 135 13.29 1.47 1.57
C LEU A 135 14.50 2.24 2.08
N VAL A 136 15.64 2.05 1.41
CA VAL A 136 16.90 2.74 1.67
C VAL A 136 17.37 3.50 0.43
N SER A 137 18.12 4.58 0.63
CA SER A 137 18.67 5.35 -0.49
C SER A 137 20.01 4.77 -0.94
N GLU A 138 20.13 4.42 -2.22
CA GLU A 138 21.40 3.95 -2.80
C GLU A 138 22.49 5.05 -2.85
N THR A 139 22.10 6.31 -2.74
CA THR A 139 23.00 7.48 -2.76
C THR A 139 23.12 8.17 -1.40
N ASN A 140 22.57 7.58 -0.33
CA ASN A 140 22.50 8.18 1.01
C ASN A 140 21.73 9.51 1.06
N GLU A 141 20.72 9.68 0.21
CA GLU A 141 19.85 10.86 0.13
C GLU A 141 18.36 10.48 0.29
N PRO A 142 17.90 10.06 1.48
CA PRO A 142 16.55 9.50 1.68
C PRO A 142 15.38 10.47 1.45
N ALA A 143 15.67 11.78 1.36
CA ALA A 143 14.70 12.79 0.93
C ALA A 143 14.38 12.69 -0.57
N LYS A 144 15.32 12.20 -1.38
CA LYS A 144 15.15 11.99 -2.83
C LYS A 144 14.52 10.62 -3.07
N LYS A 145 13.18 10.58 -3.13
CA LYS A 145 12.41 9.32 -3.27
C LYS A 145 12.81 8.46 -4.47
N TYR A 146 13.25 9.09 -5.57
CA TYR A 146 13.77 8.40 -6.75
C TYR A 146 15.12 7.69 -6.56
N THR A 147 15.73 7.77 -5.37
CA THR A 147 16.95 7.02 -5.01
C THR A 147 16.65 5.81 -4.13
N LEU A 148 15.38 5.65 -3.72
CA LEU A 148 14.98 4.62 -2.77
C LEU A 148 14.79 3.27 -3.46
N VAL A 149 15.40 2.24 -2.88
CA VAL A 149 15.35 0.84 -3.30
C VAL A 149 15.02 -0.05 -2.10
N GLY A 150 14.48 -1.24 -2.35
CA GLY A 150 14.29 -2.25 -1.31
C GLY A 150 15.63 -2.79 -0.81
N ASP A 151 15.76 -3.01 0.49
CA ASP A 151 16.96 -3.60 1.11
C ASP A 151 16.78 -5.08 1.52
N GLY A 152 15.60 -5.66 1.24
CA GLY A 152 15.25 -7.03 1.61
C GLY A 152 14.69 -7.20 3.02
N ASP A 153 14.72 -6.16 3.87
CA ASP A 153 14.01 -6.17 5.14
C ASP A 153 12.53 -5.85 4.92
N TYR A 154 11.66 -6.40 5.77
CA TYR A 154 10.22 -6.26 5.63
C TYR A 154 9.57 -5.64 6.86
N GLU A 155 8.77 -4.62 6.58
CA GLU A 155 7.87 -3.93 7.48
C GLU A 155 6.43 -4.07 6.95
N GLY A 156 5.44 -3.60 7.70
CA GLY A 156 4.07 -3.75 7.23
C GLY A 156 3.01 -3.20 8.14
N PHE A 157 1.77 -3.58 7.85
CA PHE A 157 0.60 -3.23 8.64
C PHE A 157 -0.21 -4.46 8.98
N ARG A 158 -0.53 -4.61 10.27
CA ARG A 158 -1.46 -5.63 10.78
C ARG A 158 -2.80 -5.00 11.09
N TRP A 159 -3.89 -5.65 10.71
CA TRP A 159 -5.22 -5.20 11.07
C TRP A 159 -5.49 -5.52 12.54
N ALA A 160 -5.75 -4.51 13.36
CA ALA A 160 -6.10 -4.68 14.77
C ALA A 160 -7.01 -3.55 15.23
N ASN A 161 -8.11 -3.89 15.91
CA ASN A 161 -9.07 -2.93 16.47
C ASN A 161 -9.55 -1.87 15.46
N GLY A 162 -9.79 -2.31 14.22
CA GLY A 162 -10.25 -1.47 13.12
C GLY A 162 -9.22 -0.47 12.58
N LYS A 163 -7.94 -0.75 12.80
CA LYS A 163 -6.82 0.07 12.35
C LYS A 163 -5.74 -0.80 11.71
N TRP A 164 -5.03 -0.21 10.75
CA TRP A 164 -3.77 -0.74 10.23
C TRP A 164 -2.63 -0.29 11.14
N VAL A 165 -2.16 -1.20 12.00
CA VAL A 165 -1.08 -0.93 12.95
C VAL A 165 0.25 -1.31 12.31
N TYR A 166 1.16 -0.34 12.25
CA TYR A 166 2.47 -0.54 11.65
C TYR A 166 3.33 -1.52 12.48
N VAL A 167 4.03 -2.40 11.77
CA VAL A 167 4.96 -3.39 12.32
C VAL A 167 6.30 -3.20 11.62
N SER A 168 7.33 -2.79 12.38
CA SER A 168 8.63 -2.38 11.83
C SER A 168 9.53 -3.54 11.42
N LYS A 169 9.26 -4.76 11.90
CA LYS A 169 10.03 -5.95 11.56
C LYS A 169 9.13 -7.16 11.59
N ILE A 170 8.90 -7.76 10.42
CA ILE A 170 8.01 -8.91 10.27
C ILE A 170 8.77 -10.23 10.44
N PHE A 171 9.95 -10.34 9.83
CA PHE A 171 10.78 -11.53 9.91
C PHE A 171 11.91 -11.31 10.92
N ASN A 172 11.93 -12.14 11.96
CA ASN A 172 12.97 -12.15 12.99
C ASN A 172 13.97 -13.31 12.81
N GLU A 173 13.94 -13.99 11.66
CA GLU A 173 14.86 -15.09 11.41
C GLU A 173 16.27 -14.55 11.22
N VAL A 174 17.01 -14.47 12.32
CA VAL A 174 18.46 -14.53 12.27
C VAL A 174 18.76 -15.97 11.88
N THR A 175 19.16 -16.22 10.64
CA THR A 175 19.80 -17.49 10.31
C THR A 175 21.00 -17.61 11.24
N PRO A 176 21.03 -18.58 12.18
CA PRO A 176 22.22 -18.76 13.01
C PRO A 176 23.41 -18.96 12.06
N GLU A 177 24.56 -18.35 12.36
CA GLU A 177 25.78 -18.54 11.56
C GLU A 177 25.98 -20.04 11.28
N GLY A 178 26.05 -20.41 9.99
CA GLY A 178 26.18 -21.79 9.56
C GLY A 178 24.87 -22.56 9.27
N LYS A 179 23.70 -21.93 9.35
CA LYS A 179 22.40 -22.53 8.97
C LYS A 179 21.75 -21.91 7.74
N ALA A 180 22.54 -21.32 6.83
CA ALA A 180 22.02 -20.93 5.52
C ALA A 180 21.35 -22.15 4.87
N PRO A 181 20.11 -22.04 4.35
CA PRO A 181 19.46 -23.16 3.69
C PRO A 181 20.34 -23.61 2.53
N VAL A 182 20.92 -24.80 2.68
CA VAL A 182 21.72 -25.41 1.63
C VAL A 182 20.74 -25.89 0.56
N PRO A 183 20.88 -25.49 -0.71
CA PRO A 183 20.01 -25.99 -1.76
C PRO A 183 20.07 -27.52 -1.76
N GLN A 184 18.91 -28.18 -1.65
CA GLN A 184 18.86 -29.63 -1.82
C GLN A 184 19.23 -29.95 -3.28
N PRO A 185 20.22 -30.84 -3.51
CA PRO A 185 20.55 -31.27 -4.86
C PRO A 185 19.30 -31.86 -5.52
N ILE A 186 19.03 -31.44 -6.77
CA ILE A 186 17.90 -31.93 -7.57
C ILE A 186 18.12 -33.38 -8.03
N ARG A 187 19.34 -33.92 -7.84
CA ARG A 187 19.74 -35.29 -8.19
C ARG A 187 20.38 -35.97 -6.99
N ASP A 188 20.06 -37.24 -6.79
CA ASP A 188 20.80 -38.08 -5.84
C ASP A 188 22.20 -38.42 -6.40
N ASP A 189 23.07 -38.99 -5.57
CA ASP A 189 24.44 -39.37 -5.95
C ASP A 189 24.49 -40.47 -7.05
N LYS A 190 23.34 -40.86 -7.61
CA LYS A 190 23.21 -41.83 -8.70
C LYS A 190 22.78 -41.20 -10.03
N GLY A 191 22.46 -39.90 -10.06
CA GLY A 191 22.23 -39.11 -11.28
C GLY A 191 20.78 -39.06 -11.76
#